data_AF-A0A2J0M2L0-F1
#
_entry.id   AF-A0A2J0M2L0-F1
#
_cell.length_a   1.000
_cell.length_b   1.000
_cell.length_c   1.000
_cell.angle_alpha   90.00
_cell.angle_beta   90.00
_cell.angle_gamma   90.00
#
_symmetry.space_group_name_H-M   'P 1'
#
loop_
_entity.id
_entity.type
_entity.pdbx_description
1 polymer ?
#
loop_
_entity_poly.entity_id
_entity_poly.type
_entity_poly.pdbx_seq_one_letter_code
_entity_poly.pdbx_strand_id
1 'polypeptide(L)'
;MMNIRESFTGREWLGISVVPVLGILSFQAWTSFQRVMSDSAFSLWYPIGWFSFLASLFFLGTVVWNRTTLRVLGGLMLFLPGLYFIRSWEYLGVGIVSFFLFFFGSSAVMKEAENHLHFHFFKNVRGGSFFFVLGLSLLLSTGYYVSLKNVSWEEMVPRFRLGDGMTKMIFKTAGILNPSFAELSKEDMTVDDFLRTLNTHTETDAQVETSDTNTKDITSFFPEMNQLLKQQNISFVFDVNQSKTAEALFLESGRKQIASLAGRPVSGDEKLSLVLSSAVQNKLIALMNGGETIRHIPSQVIPFFLALLLFLTLLSLSSLIVPLCILLSSIFFFFFCKLGWLTLATMPVEQEYLKR
;
A
#
# COMPACT_ATOMS: atom_id res chain seq x y z
N MET A 1 -43.40 -28.24 -24.18
CA MET A 1 -42.68 -27.00 -24.54
C MET A 1 -42.96 -25.96 -23.47
N MET A 2 -42.06 -25.86 -22.50
CA MET A 2 -42.19 -24.97 -21.34
C MET A 2 -41.84 -23.55 -21.82
N ASN A 3 -42.77 -22.62 -21.66
CA ASN A 3 -42.64 -21.23 -22.13
C ASN A 3 -41.72 -20.48 -21.16
N ILE A 4 -40.42 -20.76 -21.23
CA ILE A 4 -39.37 -20.15 -20.40
C ILE A 4 -39.04 -18.79 -21.01
N ARG A 5 -39.91 -17.81 -20.76
CA ARG A 5 -39.60 -16.40 -20.93
C ARG A 5 -39.68 -15.73 -19.57
N GLU A 6 -38.83 -16.19 -18.65
CA GLU A 6 -38.55 -15.42 -17.44
C GLU A 6 -37.96 -14.09 -17.90
N SER A 7 -38.74 -13.02 -17.78
CA SER A 7 -38.26 -11.67 -18.04
C SER A 7 -37.17 -11.36 -17.03
N PHE A 8 -35.93 -11.22 -17.51
CA PHE A 8 -34.81 -10.80 -16.67
C PHE A 8 -35.15 -9.53 -15.90
N THR A 9 -34.90 -9.55 -14.60
CA THR A 9 -35.07 -8.36 -13.75
C THR A 9 -34.00 -7.31 -14.08
N GLY A 10 -34.26 -6.03 -13.81
CA GLY A 10 -33.27 -4.95 -14.02
C GLY A 10 -31.94 -5.22 -13.31
N ARG A 11 -31.99 -5.84 -12.12
CA ARG A 11 -30.81 -6.30 -11.37
C ARG A 11 -30.00 -7.34 -12.12
N GLU A 12 -30.65 -8.30 -12.80
CA GLU A 12 -29.94 -9.33 -13.56
C GLU A 12 -29.25 -8.76 -14.79
N TRP A 13 -29.91 -7.87 -15.52
CA TRP A 13 -29.28 -7.15 -16.63
C TRP A 13 -28.06 -6.35 -16.17
N LEU A 14 -28.17 -5.65 -15.04
CA LEU A 14 -27.04 -4.93 -14.46
C LEU A 14 -25.90 -5.88 -14.09
N GLY A 15 -26.22 -6.99 -13.42
CA GLY A 15 -25.23 -7.99 -13.02
C GLY A 15 -24.49 -8.61 -14.19
N ILE A 16 -25.21 -8.95 -15.27
CA ILE A 16 -24.63 -9.45 -16.52
C ILE A 16 -23.74 -8.39 -17.18
N SER A 17 -24.18 -7.13 -17.18
CA SER A 17 -23.44 -6.02 -17.82
C SER A 17 -22.17 -5.62 -17.05
N VAL A 18 -22.17 -5.76 -15.73
CA VAL A 18 -20.99 -5.46 -14.89
C VAL A 18 -19.82 -6.41 -15.17
N VAL A 19 -20.08 -7.68 -15.47
CA VAL A 19 -19.03 -8.70 -15.71
C VAL A 19 -18.11 -8.36 -16.90
N PRO A 20 -18.58 -8.04 -18.12
CA PRO A 20 -17.70 -7.68 -19.23
C PRO A 20 -16.96 -6.36 -18.98
N VAL A 21 -17.62 -5.37 -18.33
CA VAL A 21 -16.95 -4.12 -17.94
C VAL A 21 -15.81 -4.40 -16.97
N LEU A 22 -16.03 -5.29 -16.00
CA LEU A 22 -14.99 -5.75 -15.08
C LEU A 22 -13.83 -6.44 -15.82
N GLY A 23 -14.12 -7.26 -16.83
CA GLY A 23 -13.11 -7.87 -17.68
C GLY A 23 -12.25 -6.85 -18.45
N ILE A 24 -12.88 -5.83 -19.04
CA ILE A 24 -12.18 -4.75 -19.75
C ILE A 24 -11.28 -3.97 -18.79
N LEU A 25 -11.81 -3.58 -17.62
CA LEU A 25 -11.04 -2.85 -16.61
C LEU A 25 -9.90 -3.68 -16.05
N SER A 26 -10.12 -4.98 -15.84
CA SER A 26 -9.09 -5.92 -15.39
C SER A 26 -7.96 -5.98 -16.42
N PHE A 27 -8.30 -6.11 -17.70
CA PHE A 27 -7.32 -6.09 -18.78
C PHE A 27 -6.50 -4.78 -18.81
N GLN A 28 -7.14 -3.62 -18.62
CA GLN A 28 -6.44 -2.34 -18.55
C GLN A 28 -5.56 -2.21 -17.30
N ALA A 29 -6.03 -2.69 -16.15
CA ALA A 29 -5.25 -2.73 -14.92
C ALA A 29 -3.99 -3.58 -15.09
N TRP A 30 -4.11 -4.78 -15.66
CA TRP A 30 -2.95 -5.64 -15.95
C TRP A 30 -2.03 -5.06 -17.03
N THR A 31 -2.57 -4.39 -18.05
CA THR A 31 -1.76 -3.66 -19.04
C THR A 31 -0.93 -2.56 -18.36
N SER A 32 -1.54 -1.79 -17.46
CA SER A 32 -0.83 -0.74 -16.71
C SER A 32 0.23 -1.30 -15.77
N PHE A 33 -0.05 -2.43 -15.12
CA PHE A 33 0.90 -3.15 -14.29
C PHE A 33 2.13 -3.56 -15.08
N GLN A 34 1.93 -4.19 -16.26
CA GLN A 34 3.05 -4.59 -17.12
C GLN A 34 3.88 -3.41 -17.60
N ARG A 35 3.24 -2.30 -17.98
CA ARG A 35 3.96 -1.08 -18.40
C ARG A 35 4.86 -0.54 -17.31
N VAL A 36 4.37 -0.47 -16.07
CA VAL A 36 5.19 -0.06 -14.91
C VAL A 36 6.35 -1.02 -14.66
N MET A 37 6.15 -2.31 -14.89
CA MET A 37 7.22 -3.30 -14.72
C MET A 37 8.26 -3.25 -15.84
N SER A 38 7.88 -2.84 -17.05
CA SER A 38 8.80 -2.71 -18.18
C SER A 38 9.53 -1.36 -18.24
N ASP A 39 8.90 -0.29 -17.78
CA ASP A 39 9.39 1.08 -17.91
C ASP A 39 9.36 1.81 -16.57
N SER A 40 10.55 2.10 -16.02
CA SER A 40 10.73 2.82 -14.76
C SER A 40 10.26 4.29 -14.82
N ALA A 41 10.09 4.87 -16.02
CA ALA A 41 9.58 6.22 -16.17
C ALA A 41 8.05 6.30 -15.97
N PHE A 42 7.35 5.16 -15.98
CA PHE A 42 5.90 5.15 -15.89
C PHE A 42 5.40 5.40 -14.47
N SER A 43 4.39 6.26 -14.35
CA SER A 43 3.84 6.67 -13.05
C SER A 43 3.10 5.52 -12.35
N LEU A 44 3.47 5.24 -11.10
CA LEU A 44 2.81 4.25 -10.23
C LEU A 44 1.33 4.57 -9.97
N TRP A 45 0.91 5.83 -10.15
CA TRP A 45 -0.47 6.25 -9.92
C TRP A 45 -1.46 5.63 -10.90
N TYR A 46 -1.01 5.32 -12.11
CA TYR A 46 -1.87 4.80 -13.16
C TYR A 46 -2.40 3.39 -12.83
N PRO A 47 -1.57 2.37 -12.49
CA PRO A 47 -2.10 1.08 -12.06
C PRO A 47 -2.89 1.17 -10.76
N ILE A 48 -2.49 2.02 -9.80
CA ILE A 48 -3.24 2.23 -8.56
C ILE A 48 -4.67 2.70 -8.87
N GLY A 49 -4.82 3.67 -9.79
CA GLY A 49 -6.12 4.16 -10.24
C GLY A 49 -6.97 3.06 -10.88
N TRP A 50 -6.39 2.29 -11.81
CA TRP A 50 -7.12 1.20 -12.48
C TRP A 50 -7.54 0.08 -11.53
N PHE A 51 -6.64 -0.39 -10.64
CA PHE A 51 -6.99 -1.40 -9.65
C PHE A 51 -8.01 -0.90 -8.63
N SER A 52 -7.97 0.39 -8.27
CA SER A 52 -8.97 1.00 -7.39
C SER A 52 -10.36 1.06 -8.04
N PHE A 53 -10.42 1.40 -9.33
CA PHE A 53 -11.67 1.38 -10.09
C PHE A 53 -12.19 -0.04 -10.29
N LEU A 54 -11.30 -0.98 -10.59
CA LEU A 54 -11.60 -2.41 -10.69
C LEU A 54 -12.18 -2.97 -9.38
N ALA A 55 -11.56 -2.64 -8.23
CA ALA A 55 -12.04 -3.03 -6.91
C ALA A 55 -13.44 -2.46 -6.63
N SER A 56 -13.66 -1.19 -6.96
CA SER A 56 -14.96 -0.52 -6.77
C SER A 56 -16.06 -1.21 -7.59
N LEU A 57 -15.77 -1.56 -8.85
CA LEU A 57 -16.71 -2.28 -9.70
C LEU A 57 -16.92 -3.72 -9.24
N PHE A 58 -15.88 -4.41 -8.77
CA PHE A 58 -16.01 -5.75 -8.19
C PHE A 58 -16.94 -5.73 -6.98
N PHE A 59 -16.74 -4.80 -6.03
CA PHE A 59 -17.63 -4.66 -4.87
C PHE A 59 -19.08 -4.37 -5.27
N LEU A 60 -19.28 -3.55 -6.30
CA LEU A 60 -20.62 -3.29 -6.82
C LEU A 60 -21.23 -4.58 -7.38
N GLY A 61 -20.44 -5.32 -8.16
CA GLY A 61 -20.77 -6.64 -8.67
C GLY A 61 -21.18 -7.60 -7.56
N THR A 62 -20.41 -7.70 -6.47
CA THR A 62 -20.71 -8.64 -5.37
C THR A 62 -22.08 -8.44 -4.74
N VAL A 63 -22.59 -7.20 -4.72
CA VAL A 63 -23.94 -6.88 -4.23
C VAL A 63 -25.02 -7.20 -5.28
N VAL A 64 -24.73 -6.94 -6.55
CA VAL A 64 -25.70 -7.11 -7.64
C VAL A 64 -25.84 -8.58 -8.05
N TRP A 65 -24.78 -9.37 -8.01
CA TRP A 65 -24.72 -10.76 -8.48
C TRP A 65 -25.51 -11.72 -7.58
N ASN A 66 -26.80 -11.87 -7.87
CA ASN A 66 -27.67 -12.81 -7.17
C ASN A 66 -27.35 -14.28 -7.50
N ARG A 67 -26.81 -14.56 -8.70
CA ARG A 67 -26.53 -15.92 -9.17
C ARG A 67 -25.07 -16.29 -8.90
N THR A 68 -24.83 -17.52 -8.42
CA THR A 68 -23.48 -18.07 -8.22
C THR A 68 -22.62 -18.03 -9.49
N THR A 69 -23.24 -18.22 -10.66
CA THR A 69 -22.56 -18.15 -11.96
C THR A 69 -21.93 -16.78 -12.23
N LEU A 70 -22.64 -15.69 -11.92
CA LEU A 70 -22.12 -14.33 -12.10
C LEU A 70 -20.96 -14.03 -11.14
N ARG A 71 -21.02 -14.55 -9.91
CA ARG A 71 -19.93 -14.43 -8.93
C ARG A 71 -18.67 -15.15 -9.37
N VAL A 72 -18.83 -16.38 -9.89
CA VAL A 72 -17.72 -17.15 -10.48
C VAL A 72 -17.12 -16.41 -11.66
N LEU A 73 -17.96 -15.92 -12.60
CA LEU A 73 -17.47 -15.14 -13.73
C LEU A 73 -16.76 -13.85 -13.28
N GLY A 74 -17.31 -13.13 -12.30
CA GLY A 74 -16.70 -11.92 -11.74
C GLY A 74 -15.32 -12.17 -11.14
N GLY A 75 -15.18 -13.21 -10.30
CA GLY A 75 -13.88 -13.60 -9.75
C GLY A 75 -12.88 -14.03 -10.83
N LEU A 76 -13.36 -14.75 -11.85
CA LEU A 76 -12.54 -15.23 -12.96
C LEU A 76 -12.06 -14.08 -13.87
N MET A 77 -12.88 -13.03 -14.07
CA MET A 77 -12.50 -11.83 -14.85
C MET A 77 -11.41 -10.98 -14.19
N LEU A 78 -11.26 -11.01 -12.86
CA LEU A 78 -10.13 -10.36 -12.18
C LEU A 78 -8.79 -11.04 -12.47
N PHE A 79 -8.84 -12.36 -12.61
CA PHE A 79 -7.67 -13.22 -12.74
C PHE A 79 -7.23 -13.42 -14.19
N LEU A 80 -8.16 -13.75 -15.08
CA LEU A 80 -7.87 -14.20 -16.45
C LEU A 80 -6.93 -13.26 -17.24
N PRO A 81 -7.12 -11.92 -17.23
CA PRO A 81 -6.24 -11.05 -18.00
C PRO A 81 -4.79 -11.12 -17.52
N GLY A 82 -4.56 -11.35 -16.23
CA GLY A 82 -3.22 -11.52 -15.69
C GLY A 82 -2.47 -12.72 -16.27
N LEU A 83 -3.15 -13.83 -16.55
CA LEU A 83 -2.55 -15.00 -17.22
C LEU A 83 -2.09 -14.71 -18.64
N TYR A 84 -2.78 -13.81 -19.34
CA TYR A 84 -2.40 -13.40 -20.69
C TYR A 84 -1.04 -12.69 -20.68
N PHE A 85 -0.79 -11.86 -19.67
CA PHE A 85 0.47 -11.13 -19.53
C PHE A 85 1.57 -11.95 -18.85
N ILE A 86 1.21 -12.84 -17.91
CA ILE A 86 2.15 -13.57 -17.05
C ILE A 86 1.97 -15.06 -17.27
N ARG A 87 2.64 -15.59 -18.30
CA ARG A 87 2.56 -16.99 -18.69
C ARG A 87 3.50 -17.86 -17.85
N SER A 88 3.08 -18.19 -16.63
CA SER A 88 3.87 -19.02 -15.70
C SER A 88 2.98 -19.91 -14.83
N TRP A 89 3.44 -21.13 -14.54
CA TRP A 89 2.68 -22.12 -13.74
C TRP A 89 2.49 -21.68 -12.28
N GLU A 90 3.47 -21.00 -11.70
CA GLU A 90 3.41 -20.45 -10.35
C GLU A 90 2.31 -19.39 -10.24
N TYR A 91 2.22 -18.52 -11.25
CA TYR A 91 1.16 -17.52 -11.34
C TYR A 91 -0.21 -18.16 -11.53
N LEU A 92 -0.33 -19.23 -12.32
CA LEU A 92 -1.57 -19.99 -12.46
C LEU A 92 -2.02 -20.60 -11.13
N GLY A 93 -1.11 -21.25 -10.39
CA GLY A 93 -1.42 -21.87 -9.10
C GLY A 93 -1.90 -20.85 -8.07
N VAL A 94 -1.16 -19.75 -7.93
CA VAL A 94 -1.57 -18.61 -7.11
C VAL A 94 -2.90 -18.00 -7.58
N GLY A 95 -3.07 -17.86 -8.89
CA GLY A 95 -4.26 -17.29 -9.48
C GLY A 95 -5.54 -18.07 -9.15
N ILE A 96 -5.45 -19.40 -9.09
CA ILE A 96 -6.54 -20.26 -8.62
C ILE A 96 -6.86 -19.99 -7.15
N VAL A 97 -5.85 -19.87 -6.29
CA VAL A 97 -6.05 -19.53 -4.87
C VAL A 97 -6.72 -18.15 -4.73
N SER A 98 -6.24 -17.14 -5.45
CA SER A 98 -6.83 -15.81 -5.46
C SER A 98 -8.26 -15.80 -6.00
N PHE A 99 -8.57 -16.61 -7.02
CA PHE A 99 -9.94 -16.80 -7.50
C PHE A 99 -10.88 -17.31 -6.39
N PHE A 100 -10.46 -18.32 -5.62
CA PHE A 100 -11.25 -18.80 -4.49
C PHE A 100 -11.42 -17.73 -3.40
N LEU A 101 -10.39 -16.94 -3.13
CA LEU A 101 -10.50 -15.80 -2.21
C LEU A 101 -11.52 -14.77 -2.69
N PHE A 102 -11.54 -14.42 -3.99
CA PHE A 102 -12.56 -13.53 -4.55
C PHE A 102 -13.96 -14.12 -4.46
N PHE A 103 -14.11 -15.42 -4.73
CA PHE A 103 -15.38 -16.13 -4.61
C PHE A 103 -15.89 -16.16 -3.16
N PHE A 104 -15.03 -16.46 -2.20
CA PHE A 104 -15.39 -16.45 -0.77
C PHE A 104 -15.69 -15.03 -0.28
N GLY A 105 -14.93 -14.03 -0.72
CA GLY A 105 -15.23 -12.61 -0.45
C GLY A 105 -16.62 -12.23 -0.94
N SER A 106 -16.95 -12.55 -2.20
CA SER A 106 -18.28 -12.28 -2.75
C SER A 106 -19.39 -13.06 -2.03
N SER A 107 -19.12 -14.30 -1.61
CA SER A 107 -20.09 -15.11 -0.87
C SER A 107 -20.33 -14.59 0.55
N ALA A 108 -19.28 -14.07 1.20
CA ALA A 108 -19.39 -13.42 2.50
C ALA A 108 -20.25 -12.15 2.43
N VAL A 109 -20.09 -11.33 1.38
CA VAL A 109 -20.94 -10.14 1.15
C VAL A 109 -22.41 -10.52 1.00
N MET A 110 -22.71 -11.59 0.24
CA MET A 110 -24.10 -12.05 0.08
C MET A 110 -24.68 -12.54 1.40
N LYS A 111 -23.95 -13.38 2.14
CA LYS A 111 -24.38 -13.89 3.44
C LYS A 111 -24.65 -12.75 4.44
N GLU A 112 -23.79 -11.73 4.44
CA GLU A 112 -23.97 -10.55 5.29
C GLU A 112 -25.21 -9.74 4.88
N ALA A 113 -25.49 -9.62 3.58
CA ALA A 113 -26.67 -8.93 3.06
C ALA A 113 -27.98 -9.68 3.36
N GLU A 114 -27.96 -11.01 3.38
CA GLU A 114 -29.14 -11.85 3.70
C GLU A 114 -29.47 -11.87 5.20
N ASN A 115 -28.45 -11.82 6.07
CA ASN A 115 -28.65 -11.93 7.52
C ASN A 115 -29.18 -10.65 8.18
N HIS A 116 -29.05 -9.48 7.54
CA HIS A 116 -29.39 -8.19 8.15
C HIS A 116 -30.77 -7.69 7.72
N LEU A 117 -31.56 -7.24 8.70
CA LEU A 117 -32.89 -6.64 8.50
C LEU A 117 -32.85 -5.35 7.66
N HIS A 118 -31.78 -4.56 7.81
CA HIS A 118 -31.57 -3.32 7.06
C HIS A 118 -30.37 -3.44 6.15
N PHE A 119 -30.59 -3.14 4.86
CA PHE A 119 -29.53 -3.16 3.87
C PHE A 119 -28.61 -1.95 4.05
N HIS A 120 -27.37 -2.19 4.50
CA HIS A 120 -26.31 -1.19 4.56
C HIS A 120 -25.15 -1.60 3.65
N PHE A 121 -25.06 -0.98 2.46
CA PHE A 121 -24.07 -1.31 1.43
C PHE A 121 -22.64 -1.41 1.99
N PHE A 122 -22.20 -0.37 2.71
CA PHE A 122 -20.83 -0.31 3.23
C PHE A 122 -20.53 -1.45 4.21
N LYS A 123 -21.45 -1.75 5.12
CA LYS A 123 -21.29 -2.82 6.12
C LYS A 123 -21.24 -4.19 5.44
N ASN A 124 -22.16 -4.43 4.51
CA ASN A 124 -22.28 -5.69 3.80
C ASN A 124 -21.02 -6.00 2.99
N VAL A 125 -20.52 -5.01 2.23
CA VAL A 125 -19.32 -5.17 1.42
C VAL A 125 -18.06 -5.34 2.28
N ARG A 126 -17.98 -4.65 3.43
CA ARG A 126 -16.84 -4.75 4.34
C ARG A 126 -16.64 -6.17 4.88
N GLY A 127 -17.70 -6.97 5.01
CA GLY A 127 -17.60 -8.37 5.44
C GLY A 127 -16.78 -9.26 4.49
N GLY A 128 -16.73 -8.95 3.20
CA GLY A 128 -15.97 -9.71 2.19
C GLY A 128 -14.69 -9.03 1.71
N SER A 129 -14.40 -7.81 2.15
CA SER A 129 -13.32 -7.00 1.58
C SER A 129 -11.92 -7.54 1.92
N PHE A 130 -11.74 -8.17 3.09
CA PHE A 130 -10.46 -8.78 3.47
C PHE A 130 -10.00 -9.85 2.48
N PHE A 131 -10.91 -10.76 2.09
CA PHE A 131 -10.59 -11.81 1.12
C PHE A 131 -10.25 -11.23 -0.26
N PHE A 132 -10.95 -10.17 -0.68
CA PHE A 132 -10.62 -9.48 -1.91
C PHE A 132 -9.21 -8.88 -1.87
N VAL A 133 -8.86 -8.16 -0.80
CA VAL A 133 -7.53 -7.58 -0.63
C VAL A 133 -6.46 -8.66 -0.65
N LEU A 134 -6.64 -9.70 0.15
CA LEU A 134 -5.69 -10.80 0.24
C LEU A 134 -5.46 -11.45 -1.14
N GLY A 135 -6.55 -11.74 -1.87
CA GLY A 135 -6.48 -12.34 -3.20
C GLY A 135 -5.77 -11.44 -4.22
N LEU A 136 -6.04 -10.13 -4.20
CA LEU A 136 -5.44 -9.17 -5.11
C LEU A 136 -3.95 -8.95 -4.81
N SER A 137 -3.58 -8.78 -3.53
CA SER A 137 -2.19 -8.63 -3.11
C SER A 137 -1.35 -9.87 -3.48
N LEU A 138 -1.91 -11.07 -3.33
CA LEU A 138 -1.24 -12.34 -3.67
C LEU A 138 -1.04 -12.46 -5.20
N LEU A 139 -2.04 -12.06 -5.99
CA LEU A 139 -1.95 -12.01 -7.46
C LEU A 139 -0.88 -11.04 -7.95
N LEU A 140 -0.87 -9.81 -7.42
CA LEU A 140 0.07 -8.76 -7.85
C LEU A 140 1.50 -9.09 -7.43
N SER A 141 1.71 -9.54 -6.20
CA SER A 141 3.04 -9.93 -5.70
C SER A 141 3.61 -11.13 -6.45
N THR A 142 2.79 -12.12 -6.78
CA THR A 142 3.24 -13.27 -7.58
C THR A 142 3.50 -12.87 -9.03
N GLY A 143 2.68 -11.97 -9.58
CA GLY A 143 2.94 -11.40 -10.89
C GLY A 143 4.31 -10.70 -10.94
N TYR A 144 4.61 -9.92 -9.90
CA TYR A 144 5.90 -9.28 -9.72
C TYR A 144 7.06 -10.28 -9.58
N TYR A 145 6.89 -11.31 -8.75
CA TYR A 145 7.88 -12.39 -8.58
C TYR A 145 8.23 -13.04 -9.93
N VAL A 146 7.22 -13.44 -10.70
CA VAL A 146 7.42 -14.11 -11.99
C VAL A 146 8.09 -13.20 -13.00
N SER A 147 7.80 -11.89 -12.98
CA SER A 147 8.46 -10.91 -13.83
C SER A 147 9.94 -10.71 -13.46
N LEU A 148 10.33 -10.89 -12.19
CA LEU A 148 11.71 -10.66 -11.73
C LEU A 148 12.58 -11.91 -11.65
N LYS A 149 12.00 -13.12 -11.53
CA LYS A 149 12.77 -14.34 -11.25
C LYS A 149 13.86 -14.68 -12.27
N ASN A 150 13.76 -14.13 -13.48
CA ASN A 150 14.72 -14.34 -14.58
C ASN A 150 15.63 -13.13 -14.83
N VAL A 151 15.44 -12.02 -14.11
CA VAL A 151 16.19 -10.77 -14.28
C VAL A 151 17.45 -10.84 -13.40
N SER A 152 18.61 -10.41 -13.92
CA SER A 152 19.84 -10.40 -13.13
C SER A 152 19.78 -9.30 -12.06
N TRP A 153 20.55 -9.46 -10.98
CA TRP A 153 20.57 -8.51 -9.88
C TRP A 153 20.96 -7.10 -10.33
N GLU A 154 21.91 -7.00 -11.25
CA GLU A 154 22.44 -5.75 -11.80
C GLU A 154 21.33 -4.94 -12.51
N GLU A 155 20.34 -5.61 -13.10
CA GLU A 155 19.20 -4.97 -13.76
C GLU A 155 18.05 -4.65 -12.76
N MET A 156 17.99 -5.35 -11.63
CA MET A 156 17.01 -5.07 -10.57
C MET A 156 17.35 -3.82 -9.74
N VAL A 157 18.64 -3.58 -9.44
CA VAL A 157 19.07 -2.46 -8.57
C VAL A 157 18.58 -1.08 -9.05
N PRO A 158 18.65 -0.73 -10.36
CA PRO A 158 18.13 0.55 -10.84
C PRO A 158 16.61 0.70 -10.64
N ARG A 159 15.85 -0.40 -10.71
CA ARG A 159 14.39 -0.40 -10.53
C ARG A 159 13.97 -0.19 -9.07
N PHE A 160 14.88 -0.40 -8.11
CA PHE A 160 14.69 -0.12 -6.68
C PHE A 160 14.93 1.32 -6.28
N ARG A 161 15.30 2.20 -7.22
CA ARG A 161 15.33 3.63 -6.94
C ARG A 161 13.90 4.06 -6.62
N LEU A 162 13.60 4.13 -5.32
CA LEU A 162 12.39 4.73 -4.77
C LEU A 162 12.25 6.09 -5.43
N GLY A 163 11.40 6.19 -6.45
CA GLY A 163 11.21 7.43 -7.18
C GLY A 163 10.79 8.51 -6.19
N ASP A 164 11.26 9.74 -6.40
CA ASP A 164 11.06 10.87 -5.50
C ASP A 164 9.60 11.01 -5.00
N GLY A 165 8.63 10.56 -5.81
CA GLY A 165 7.20 10.51 -5.46
C GLY A 165 6.82 9.54 -4.32
N MET A 166 7.41 8.34 -4.24
CA MET A 166 7.05 7.35 -3.19
C MET A 166 7.56 7.81 -1.82
N THR A 167 8.78 8.34 -1.78
CA THR A 167 9.38 8.92 -0.58
C THR A 167 8.56 10.09 -0.05
N LYS A 168 8.14 11.02 -0.93
CA LYS A 168 7.22 12.13 -0.57
C LYS A 168 5.92 11.63 0.02
N MET A 169 5.35 10.56 -0.53
CA MET A 169 4.09 10.00 -0.04
C MET A 169 4.24 9.34 1.34
N ILE A 170 5.31 8.57 1.57
CA ILE A 170 5.61 7.98 2.88
C ILE A 170 5.72 9.09 3.92
N PHE A 171 6.45 10.17 3.64
CA PHE A 171 6.57 11.31 4.55
C PHE A 171 5.25 12.05 4.76
N LYS A 172 4.45 12.25 3.72
CA LYS A 172 3.14 12.90 3.83
C LYS A 172 2.17 12.07 4.70
N THR A 173 2.14 10.75 4.50
CA THR A 173 1.29 9.85 5.29
C THR A 173 1.81 9.72 6.72
N ALA A 174 3.12 9.62 6.92
CA ALA A 174 3.73 9.65 8.25
C ALA A 174 3.42 10.97 8.97
N GLY A 175 3.42 12.10 8.25
CA GLY A 175 3.06 13.42 8.78
C GLY A 175 1.62 13.54 9.29
N ILE A 176 0.69 12.74 8.76
CA ILE A 176 -0.70 12.69 9.27
C ILE A 176 -0.76 11.97 10.61
N LEU A 177 0.06 10.93 10.79
CA LEU A 177 0.10 10.14 12.02
C LEU A 177 0.95 10.80 13.10
N ASN A 178 1.99 11.53 12.70
CA ASN A 178 2.87 12.25 13.60
C ASN A 178 3.27 13.61 12.98
N PRO A 179 2.84 14.74 13.58
CA PRO A 179 3.03 16.07 13.02
C PRO A 179 4.51 16.46 12.84
N SER A 180 5.44 15.85 13.57
CA SER A 180 6.87 16.09 13.39
C SER A 180 7.37 15.64 12.00
N PHE A 181 6.77 14.61 11.41
CA PHE A 181 7.06 14.18 10.04
C PHE A 181 6.39 15.05 8.98
N ALA A 182 5.37 15.83 9.34
CA ALA A 182 4.75 16.77 8.42
C ALA A 182 5.71 17.91 8.06
N GLU A 183 6.53 18.35 9.01
CA GLU A 183 7.60 19.33 8.75
C GLU A 183 8.68 18.77 7.83
N LEU A 184 9.02 17.48 7.98
CA LEU A 184 9.96 16.76 7.11
C LEU A 184 9.44 16.59 5.68
N SER A 185 8.13 16.71 5.46
CA SER A 185 7.51 16.61 4.14
C SER A 185 7.62 17.90 3.31
N LYS A 186 8.10 19.01 3.90
CA LYS A 186 8.35 20.25 3.15
C LYS A 186 9.45 19.98 2.10
N GLU A 187 9.10 20.26 0.84
CA GLU A 187 9.73 19.72 -0.38
C GLU A 187 11.21 20.09 -0.60
N ASP A 188 11.75 20.97 0.23
CA ASP A 188 13.09 21.55 0.12
C ASP A 188 13.92 21.47 1.41
N MET A 189 13.51 20.67 2.41
CA MET A 189 14.30 20.56 3.63
C MET A 189 15.65 19.89 3.34
N THR A 190 16.73 20.62 3.60
CA THR A 190 18.10 20.13 3.47
C THR A 190 18.49 19.29 4.69
N VAL A 191 19.58 18.53 4.57
CA VAL A 191 20.13 17.76 5.70
C VAL A 191 20.49 18.69 6.87
N ASP A 192 21.03 19.87 6.59
CA ASP A 192 21.34 20.84 7.65
C ASP A 192 20.11 21.42 8.32
N ASP A 193 19.08 21.76 7.55
CA ASP A 193 17.83 22.29 8.11
C ASP A 193 17.16 21.26 9.02
N PHE A 194 17.25 19.98 8.66
CA PHE A 194 16.80 18.87 9.49
C PHE A 194 17.61 18.75 10.79
N LEU A 195 18.95 18.82 10.71
CA LEU A 195 19.79 18.76 11.90
C LEU A 195 19.55 19.98 12.82
N ARG A 196 19.35 21.17 12.24
CA ARG A 196 19.00 22.37 13.00
C ARG A 196 17.68 22.24 13.74
N THR A 197 16.64 21.72 13.08
CA THR A 197 15.34 21.48 13.73
C THR A 197 15.45 20.49 14.89
N LEU A 198 16.28 19.45 14.77
CA LEU A 198 16.60 18.55 15.88
C LEU A 198 17.34 19.25 17.04
N ASN A 199 18.32 20.13 16.74
CA ASN A 199 19.05 20.86 17.77
C ASN A 199 18.15 21.85 18.52
N THR A 200 17.32 22.61 17.80
CA THR A 200 16.40 23.59 18.40
C THR A 200 15.38 22.92 19.33
N HIS A 201 14.89 21.73 18.98
CA HIS A 201 13.97 20.98 19.87
C HIS A 201 14.69 20.41 21.10
N THR A 202 15.96 19.99 20.95
CA THR A 202 16.78 19.49 22.08
C THR A 202 17.08 20.60 23.10
N GLU A 203 17.31 21.83 22.64
CA GLU A 203 17.53 23.00 23.51
C GLU A 203 16.25 23.46 24.23
N THR A 204 15.08 23.31 23.60
CA THR A 204 13.79 23.71 24.19
C THR A 204 13.35 22.74 25.29
N ASP A 205 13.58 21.44 25.13
CA ASP A 205 13.29 20.42 26.14
C ASP A 205 14.28 20.45 27.32
N ALA A 206 15.45 21.09 27.17
CA ALA A 206 16.44 21.24 28.25
C ALA A 206 16.15 22.39 29.23
N GLN A 207 15.16 23.26 28.94
CA GLN A 207 14.78 24.36 29.84
C GLN A 207 13.35 24.25 30.42
N VAL A 208 12.55 23.25 30.04
CA VAL A 208 11.18 23.08 30.54
C VAL A 208 10.91 21.63 30.94
N GLU A 209 11.35 21.25 32.14
CA GLU A 209 10.70 20.16 32.88
C GLU A 209 9.31 20.66 33.31
N THR A 210 8.31 20.47 32.45
CA THR A 210 6.89 20.16 32.73
C THR A 210 6.03 20.61 31.54
N SER A 211 5.69 19.69 30.65
CA SER A 211 4.31 19.39 30.21
C SER A 211 4.30 18.59 28.90
N ASP A 212 3.65 17.43 28.98
CA ASP A 212 2.81 16.79 27.96
C ASP A 212 3.41 16.29 26.64
N THR A 213 3.63 14.97 26.63
CA THR A 213 3.26 14.01 25.57
C THR A 213 3.36 14.48 24.12
N ASN A 214 4.45 14.13 23.43
CA ASN A 214 4.45 13.48 22.10
C ASN A 214 5.84 13.28 21.45
N THR A 215 6.95 13.66 22.10
CA THR A 215 8.28 13.73 21.44
C THR A 215 9.26 12.57 21.70
N LYS A 216 8.84 11.51 22.40
CA LYS A 216 9.69 10.30 22.61
C LYS A 216 9.94 9.46 21.34
N ASP A 217 9.37 9.82 20.19
CA ASP A 217 9.20 8.88 19.07
C ASP A 217 10.12 9.04 17.85
N ILE A 218 10.82 10.16 17.60
CA ILE A 218 11.77 10.23 16.46
C ILE A 218 13.10 9.57 16.84
N THR A 219 13.55 9.84 18.05
CA THR A 219 14.79 9.32 18.63
C THR A 219 14.74 7.82 18.96
N SER A 220 13.54 7.22 19.01
CA SER A 220 13.36 5.77 19.21
C SER A 220 13.64 4.94 17.94
N PHE A 221 13.59 5.54 16.75
CA PHE A 221 13.91 4.84 15.49
C PHE A 221 15.42 4.73 15.21
N PHE A 222 16.25 5.60 15.82
CA PHE A 222 17.71 5.57 15.70
C PHE A 222 18.38 5.47 17.09
N PRO A 223 18.20 4.34 17.81
CA PRO A 223 18.74 4.19 19.17
C PRO A 223 20.27 4.33 19.25
N GLU A 224 20.99 3.99 18.18
CA GLU A 224 22.44 4.17 18.05
C GLU A 224 22.85 5.65 18.10
N MET A 225 22.07 6.55 17.49
CA MET A 225 22.35 7.99 17.48
C MET A 225 22.23 8.60 18.89
N ASN A 226 21.22 8.18 19.64
CA ASN A 226 21.01 8.61 21.02
C ASN A 226 22.10 8.11 21.99
N GLN A 227 22.55 6.87 21.83
CA GLN A 227 23.61 6.31 22.69
C GLN A 227 24.94 7.02 22.47
N LEU A 228 25.25 7.38 21.21
CA LEU A 228 26.48 8.10 20.87
C LEU A 228 26.44 9.58 21.27
N LEU A 229 25.28 10.25 21.13
CA LEU A 229 25.10 11.62 21.62
C LEU A 229 25.24 11.71 23.14
N LYS A 230 24.75 10.70 23.88
CA LYS A 230 24.98 10.61 25.33
C LYS A 230 26.43 10.27 25.70
N GLN A 231 27.12 9.50 24.87
CA GLN A 231 28.54 9.15 25.10
C GLN A 231 29.50 10.32 24.90
N GLN A 232 29.14 11.32 24.09
CA GLN A 232 30.00 12.49 23.86
C GLN A 232 29.98 13.51 25.00
N ASN A 233 29.18 13.31 26.06
CA ASN A 233 29.26 14.03 27.34
C ASN A 233 29.50 15.54 27.18
N ILE A 234 28.73 16.20 26.31
CA ILE A 234 28.87 17.63 26.08
C ILE A 234 28.13 18.37 27.19
N SER A 235 28.78 18.53 28.34
CA SER A 235 28.35 19.48 29.37
C SER A 235 28.61 20.90 28.86
N PHE A 236 27.63 21.52 28.21
CA PHE A 236 27.72 22.92 27.80
C PHE A 236 27.52 23.86 28.99
N VAL A 237 28.63 24.43 29.47
CA VAL A 237 28.60 25.71 30.19
C VAL A 237 28.46 26.80 29.11
N PHE A 238 27.36 27.53 29.13
CA PHE A 238 26.95 28.49 28.10
C PHE A 238 27.88 29.72 28.05
N ASP A 239 28.52 29.95 26.90
CA ASP A 239 29.06 31.26 26.51
C ASP A 239 28.72 31.53 25.03
N VAL A 240 28.20 32.72 24.74
CA VAL A 240 27.46 33.06 23.51
C VAL A 240 28.33 32.97 22.24
N ASN A 241 29.66 33.03 22.38
CA ASN A 241 30.63 32.82 21.28
C ASN A 241 30.93 31.34 20.98
N GLN A 242 30.62 30.40 21.88
CA GLN A 242 30.75 28.95 21.63
C GLN A 242 29.57 28.38 20.81
N SER A 243 28.46 29.13 20.69
CA SER A 243 27.25 28.68 19.99
C SER A 243 27.50 28.31 18.52
N LYS A 244 28.26 29.12 17.78
CA LYS A 244 28.56 28.88 16.36
C LYS A 244 29.49 27.69 16.15
N THR A 245 30.44 27.48 17.07
CA THR A 245 31.38 26.35 17.02
C THR A 245 30.69 25.05 17.43
N ALA A 246 29.81 25.10 18.42
CA ALA A 246 28.96 24.00 18.85
C ALA A 246 28.00 23.55 17.74
N GLU A 247 27.32 24.51 17.10
CA GLU A 247 26.42 24.24 15.98
C GLU A 247 27.17 23.61 14.81
N ALA A 248 28.35 24.13 14.45
CA ALA A 248 29.16 23.57 13.36
C ALA A 248 29.61 22.13 13.64
N LEU A 249 30.03 21.83 14.87
CA LEU A 249 30.41 20.47 15.29
C LEU A 249 29.20 19.52 15.32
N PHE A 250 28.04 20.00 15.76
CA PHE A 250 26.81 19.23 15.74
C PHE A 250 26.40 18.88 14.30
N LEU A 251 26.40 19.86 13.39
CA LEU A 251 26.09 19.66 11.98
C LEU A 251 27.08 18.69 11.32
N GLU A 252 28.38 18.84 11.58
CA GLU A 252 29.41 17.93 11.04
C GLU A 252 29.20 16.49 11.54
N SER A 253 28.93 16.31 12.84
CA SER A 253 28.67 14.99 13.42
C SER A 253 27.39 14.35 12.84
N GLY A 254 26.33 15.14 12.66
CA GLY A 254 25.07 14.70 12.08
C GLY A 254 25.22 14.30 10.62
N ARG A 255 25.91 15.13 9.82
CA ARG A 255 26.25 14.81 8.42
C ARG A 255 27.07 13.52 8.33
N LYS A 256 28.03 13.30 9.24
CA LYS A 256 28.85 12.09 9.26
C LYS A 256 28.04 10.82 9.56
N GLN A 257 27.05 10.92 10.44
CA GLN A 257 26.13 9.80 10.74
C GLN A 257 25.23 9.48 9.56
N ILE A 258 24.63 10.51 8.96
CA ILE A 258 23.80 10.36 7.77
C ILE A 258 24.65 9.83 6.60
N ALA A 259 25.90 10.27 6.46
CA ALA A 259 26.84 9.77 5.47
C ALA A 259 27.19 8.29 5.67
N SER A 260 27.34 7.85 6.93
CA SER A 260 27.55 6.45 7.27
C SER A 260 26.35 5.58 6.87
N LEU A 261 25.13 6.05 7.12
CA LEU A 261 23.90 5.37 6.70
C LEU A 261 23.73 5.37 5.17
N ALA A 262 24.04 6.50 4.53
CA ALA A 262 23.98 6.70 3.09
C ALA A 262 25.13 6.04 2.33
N GLY A 263 26.17 5.53 3.00
CA GLY A 263 27.34 4.93 2.35
C GLY A 263 28.15 5.88 1.46
N ARG A 264 27.97 7.20 1.60
CA ARG A 264 28.65 8.23 0.82
C ARG A 264 28.73 9.54 1.62
N PRO A 265 29.69 10.43 1.34
CA PRO A 265 29.72 11.77 1.94
C PRO A 265 28.45 12.56 1.60
N VAL A 266 28.01 13.40 2.55
CA VAL A 266 26.79 14.22 2.48
C VAL A 266 27.16 15.68 2.70
N SER A 267 26.82 16.54 1.75
CA SER A 267 27.27 17.95 1.69
C SER A 267 26.43 18.92 2.57
N GLY A 268 25.33 18.46 3.17
CA GLY A 268 24.49 19.26 4.09
C GLY A 268 23.40 20.07 3.37
N ASP A 269 23.72 20.62 2.20
CA ASP A 269 22.83 21.30 1.25
C ASP A 269 21.96 20.33 0.43
N GLU A 270 22.24 19.03 0.52
CA GLU A 270 21.48 17.99 -0.16
C GLU A 270 20.06 17.86 0.43
N LYS A 271 19.08 17.57 -0.44
CA LYS A 271 17.71 17.29 0.01
C LYS A 271 17.69 16.02 0.87
N LEU A 272 17.16 16.13 2.09
CA LEU A 272 17.13 15.01 3.05
C LEU A 272 16.46 13.77 2.46
N SER A 273 15.40 13.94 1.68
CA SER A 273 14.65 12.86 1.02
C SER A 273 15.52 12.01 0.08
N LEU A 274 16.43 12.63 -0.66
CA LEU A 274 17.37 11.94 -1.56
C LEU A 274 18.41 11.15 -0.76
N VAL A 275 18.91 11.73 0.33
CA VAL A 275 19.92 11.10 1.18
C VAL A 275 19.34 9.91 1.94
N LEU A 276 18.14 10.05 2.52
CA LEU A 276 17.44 8.94 3.19
C LEU A 276 17.07 7.82 2.22
N SER A 277 16.60 8.14 1.01
CA SER A 277 16.35 7.15 -0.04
C SER A 277 17.62 6.35 -0.37
N SER A 278 18.76 7.07 -0.51
CA SER A 278 20.06 6.45 -0.74
C SER A 278 20.51 5.57 0.44
N ALA A 279 20.26 6.00 1.68
CA ALA A 279 20.59 5.23 2.88
C ALA A 279 19.77 3.96 3.03
N VAL A 280 18.47 4.03 2.81
CA VAL A 280 17.59 2.84 2.80
C VAL A 280 18.02 1.89 1.69
N GLN A 281 18.28 2.41 0.48
CA GLN A 281 18.76 1.61 -0.64
C GLN A 281 20.09 0.92 -0.31
N ASN A 282 21.06 1.64 0.26
CA ASN A 282 22.37 1.10 0.60
C ASN A 282 22.30 0.11 1.76
N LYS A 283 21.43 0.30 2.76
CA LYS A 283 21.19 -0.70 3.80
C LYS A 283 20.48 -1.93 3.26
N LEU A 284 19.54 -1.80 2.33
CA LEU A 284 18.92 -2.94 1.64
C LEU A 284 19.97 -3.72 0.85
N ILE A 285 20.77 -3.03 0.04
CA ILE A 285 21.88 -3.63 -0.70
C ILE A 285 22.87 -4.28 0.25
N ALA A 286 23.24 -3.62 1.35
CA ALA A 286 24.16 -4.15 2.34
C ALA A 286 23.57 -5.32 3.14
N LEU A 287 22.26 -5.38 3.39
CA LEU A 287 21.63 -6.56 4.02
C LEU A 287 21.56 -7.74 3.06
N MET A 288 21.42 -7.48 1.76
CA MET A 288 21.39 -8.54 0.74
C MET A 288 22.79 -9.00 0.31
N ASN A 289 23.79 -8.10 0.34
CA ASN A 289 25.18 -8.39 0.02
C ASN A 289 26.01 -8.75 1.28
N GLY A 290 25.51 -8.44 2.47
CA GLY A 290 26.25 -8.38 3.72
C GLY A 290 26.35 -9.72 4.43
N GLY A 291 27.26 -10.51 3.91
CA GLY A 291 27.96 -11.56 4.63
C GLY A 291 28.88 -12.25 3.65
N GLU A 292 30.19 -12.31 3.92
CA GLU A 292 31.13 -13.12 3.11
C GLU A 292 30.75 -14.62 3.05
N THR A 293 29.73 -15.04 3.81
CA THR A 293 29.01 -16.31 3.72
C THR A 293 28.04 -16.41 2.52
N ILE A 294 27.76 -15.32 1.79
CA ILE A 294 26.79 -15.23 0.68
C ILE A 294 27.47 -15.47 -0.69
N ARG A 295 28.56 -16.24 -0.75
CA ARG A 295 28.96 -16.87 -2.03
C ARG A 295 27.95 -17.94 -2.50
N HIS A 296 26.91 -18.25 -1.72
CA HIS A 296 25.98 -19.35 -1.97
C HIS A 296 24.48 -19.00 -1.85
N ILE A 297 24.05 -17.74 -1.70
CA ILE A 297 22.61 -17.47 -1.77
C ILE A 297 22.18 -17.67 -3.23
N PRO A 298 21.24 -18.61 -3.51
CA PRO A 298 20.73 -18.79 -4.86
C PRO A 298 20.12 -17.48 -5.32
N SER A 299 20.47 -17.03 -6.52
CA SER A 299 19.92 -15.81 -7.14
C SER A 299 18.38 -15.75 -7.13
N GLN A 300 17.73 -16.91 -7.01
CA GLN A 300 16.28 -17.07 -6.94
C GLN A 300 15.63 -16.60 -5.62
N VAL A 301 16.38 -16.49 -4.51
CA VAL A 301 15.81 -16.10 -3.21
C VAL A 301 15.46 -14.61 -3.15
N ILE A 302 16.21 -13.77 -3.87
CA ILE A 302 16.04 -12.31 -3.84
C ILE A 302 14.67 -11.88 -4.42
N PRO A 303 14.26 -12.29 -5.64
CA PRO A 303 12.94 -11.99 -6.17
C PRO A 303 11.80 -12.45 -5.26
N PHE A 304 11.97 -13.59 -4.57
CA PHE A 304 10.98 -14.10 -3.62
C PHE A 304 10.81 -13.16 -2.42
N PHE A 305 11.91 -12.73 -1.80
CA PHE A 305 11.86 -11.80 -0.67
C PHE A 305 11.24 -10.45 -1.07
N LEU A 306 11.58 -9.95 -2.26
CA LEU A 306 11.02 -8.71 -2.81
C LEU A 306 9.52 -8.83 -3.07
N ALA A 307 9.07 -9.97 -3.62
CA ALA A 307 7.65 -10.24 -3.80
C ALA A 307 6.90 -10.36 -2.46
N LEU A 308 7.52 -10.96 -1.43
CA LEU A 308 6.97 -11.00 -0.08
C LEU A 308 6.84 -9.60 0.54
N LEU A 309 7.86 -8.77 0.38
CA LEU A 309 7.82 -7.37 0.82
C LEU A 309 6.74 -6.60 0.08
N LEU A 310 6.62 -6.79 -1.24
CA LEU A 310 5.55 -6.21 -2.05
C LEU A 310 4.17 -6.70 -1.60
N PHE A 311 4.03 -7.98 -1.29
CA PHE A 311 2.78 -8.54 -0.77
C PHE A 311 2.36 -7.85 0.54
N LEU A 312 3.28 -7.71 1.50
CA LEU A 312 3.00 -7.07 2.79
C LEU A 312 2.66 -5.57 2.63
N THR A 313 3.40 -4.87 1.78
CA THR A 313 3.12 -3.45 1.49
C THR A 313 1.79 -3.28 0.78
N LEU A 314 1.48 -4.10 -0.23
CA LEU A 314 0.18 -4.08 -0.91
C LEU A 314 -0.97 -4.45 0.02
N LEU A 315 -0.80 -5.41 0.92
CA LEU A 315 -1.81 -5.82 1.89
C LEU A 315 -2.15 -4.65 2.83
N SER A 316 -1.13 -3.99 3.38
CA SER A 316 -1.28 -2.81 4.25
C SER A 316 -1.89 -1.62 3.49
N LEU A 317 -1.32 -1.27 2.33
CA LEU A 317 -1.78 -0.14 1.52
C LEU A 317 -3.22 -0.34 1.03
N SER A 318 -3.55 -1.56 0.57
CA SER A 318 -4.91 -1.88 0.12
C SER A 318 -5.92 -1.76 1.25
N SER A 319 -5.55 -2.11 2.48
CA SER A 319 -6.44 -1.91 3.64
C SER A 319 -6.84 -0.43 3.84
N LEU A 320 -5.98 0.52 3.44
CA LEU A 320 -6.29 1.96 3.49
C LEU A 320 -7.13 2.41 2.28
N ILE A 321 -6.86 1.86 1.10
CA ILE A 321 -7.54 2.25 -0.14
C ILE A 321 -8.95 1.64 -0.24
N VAL A 322 -9.16 0.43 0.26
CA VAL A 322 -10.42 -0.31 0.12
C VAL A 322 -11.64 0.43 0.67
N PRO A 323 -11.63 1.08 1.85
CA PRO A 323 -12.74 1.91 2.28
C PRO A 323 -13.15 2.97 1.26
N LEU A 324 -12.19 3.59 0.56
CA LEU A 324 -12.45 4.55 -0.51
C LEU A 324 -13.08 3.87 -1.73
N CYS A 325 -12.62 2.68 -2.11
CA CYS A 325 -13.23 1.89 -3.18
C CYS A 325 -14.67 1.46 -2.84
N ILE A 326 -14.94 1.06 -1.59
CA ILE A 326 -16.30 0.71 -1.13
C ILE A 326 -17.19 1.96 -1.15
N LEU A 327 -16.68 3.11 -0.73
CA LEU A 327 -17.42 4.38 -0.81
C LEU A 327 -17.76 4.74 -2.26
N LEU A 328 -16.79 4.65 -3.17
CA LEU A 328 -17.00 4.89 -4.60
C LEU A 328 -18.03 3.91 -5.19
N SER A 329 -17.93 2.64 -4.83
CA SER A 329 -18.89 1.60 -5.19
C SER A 329 -20.30 1.90 -4.69
N SER A 330 -20.42 2.41 -3.46
CA SER A 330 -21.70 2.84 -2.88
C SER A 330 -22.31 4.00 -3.65
N ILE A 331 -21.50 4.97 -4.12
CA ILE A 331 -21.98 6.08 -4.95
C ILE A 331 -22.57 5.54 -6.25
N PHE A 332 -21.89 4.60 -6.93
CA PHE A 332 -22.42 3.96 -8.13
C PHE A 332 -23.71 3.17 -7.86
N PHE A 333 -23.77 2.45 -6.74
CA PHE A 333 -24.98 1.74 -6.33
C PHE A 333 -26.18 2.69 -6.19
N PHE A 334 -26.02 3.79 -5.45
CA PHE A 334 -27.08 4.78 -5.27
C PHE A 334 -27.46 5.48 -6.59
N PHE A 335 -26.48 5.71 -7.47
CA PHE A 335 -26.74 6.23 -8.81
C PHE A 335 -27.64 5.28 -9.62
N PHE A 336 -27.38 3.97 -9.58
CA PHE A 336 -28.22 2.97 -10.25
C PHE A 336 -29.59 2.80 -9.61
N CYS A 337 -29.71 2.94 -8.29
CA CYS A 337 -31.01 3.04 -7.63
C CYS A 337 -31.81 4.26 -8.11
N LYS A 338 -31.17 5.43 -8.22
CA LYS A 338 -31.81 6.67 -8.69
C LYS A 338 -32.28 6.56 -10.15
N LEU A 339 -31.57 5.81 -10.99
CA LEU A 339 -31.99 5.52 -12.36
C LEU A 339 -33.12 4.48 -12.47
N GLY A 340 -33.56 3.89 -11.34
CA GLY A 340 -34.59 2.86 -11.32
C GLY A 340 -34.12 1.48 -11.82
N TRP A 341 -32.81 1.29 -12.00
CA TRP A 341 -32.25 0.00 -12.43
C TRP A 341 -32.22 -1.01 -11.28
N LEU A 342 -32.14 -0.51 -10.04
CA LEU A 342 -32.19 -1.29 -8.81
C LEU A 342 -33.32 -0.77 -7.93
N THR A 343 -34.20 -1.67 -7.50
CA THR A 343 -35.27 -1.37 -6.54
C THR A 343 -34.95 -2.05 -5.21
N LEU A 344 -34.97 -1.28 -4.12
CA LEU A 344 -34.90 -1.82 -2.76
C LEU A 344 -36.34 -2.18 -2.34
N ALA A 345 -36.64 -3.47 -2.31
CA ALA A 345 -37.92 -3.97 -1.83
C ALA A 345 -37.79 -4.39 -0.36
N THR A 346 -38.79 -4.04 0.45
CA THR A 346 -38.95 -4.58 1.80
C THR A 346 -39.74 -5.88 1.72
N MET A 347 -39.21 -6.95 2.31
CA MET A 347 -39.90 -8.24 2.40
C MET A 347 -40.08 -8.60 3.88
N PRO A 348 -41.26 -9.08 4.32
CA PRO A 348 -41.43 -9.61 5.66
C PRO A 348 -40.62 -10.91 5.79
N VAL A 349 -39.75 -11.00 6.79
CA VAL A 349 -38.94 -12.19 7.08
C VAL A 349 -39.18 -12.57 8.54
N GLU A 350 -39.46 -13.84 8.80
CA GLU A 350 -39.50 -14.38 10.16
C GLU A 350 -38.08 -14.58 10.67
N GLN A 351 -37.72 -13.93 11.78
CA GLN A 351 -36.43 -14.12 12.44
C GLN A 351 -36.61 -14.69 13.84
N GLU A 352 -35.90 -15.79 14.12
CA GLU A 352 -35.78 -16.33 15.47
C GLU A 352 -34.89 -15.42 16.31
N TYR A 353 -35.38 -14.98 17.47
CA TYR A 353 -34.60 -14.20 18.43
C TYR A 353 -34.36 -15.02 19.70
N LEU A 354 -33.12 -15.01 20.19
CA LEU A 354 -32.79 -15.56 21.50
C LEU A 354 -33.30 -14.57 22.57
N LYS A 355 -34.32 -15.00 23.32
CA LYS A 355 -34.84 -14.27 24.47
C LYS A 355 -33.80 -14.35 25.59
N ARG A 356 -33.24 -13.21 26.01
CA ARG A 356 -32.22 -13.13 27.05
C ARG A 356 -32.82 -13.23 28.44
#